data_AF-A0AAV8G210-F1
#
_entry.id   AF-A0AAV8G210-F1
#
_cell.length_a   1.000
_cell.length_b   1.000
_cell.length_c   1.000
_cell.angle_alpha   90.00
_cell.angle_beta   90.00
_cell.angle_gamma   90.00
#
_symmetry.space_group_name_H-M   'P 1'
#
loop_
_entity.id
_entity.type
_entity.pdbx_description
1 polymer ?
#
loop_
_entity_poly.entity_id
_entity_poly.type
_entity_poly.pdbx_seq_one_letter_code
_entity_poly.pdbx_strand_id
1 'polypeptide(L)'
;MDSTKLSLAVAFALFVLLSSADATAKSLCCIDRVFTFGDSMTDAGNACQVQGGNCGVIPYGETYFHKPNGRWCDGRLIVDFIAQAYGLPLPPPSMAGNTREYFLNGANFAYAGSMALNISTYKKVTGLDRAGPDHSLGIQLQSFKDLLPVISQGSSVSAVMTNSLFIVGEIGGVDYIGGLVSNKPTEEMKSWTPSVVAAIGSAVNDLINLGATTLIVPGNFAIGCAPWFLTLLKSNNSGDYDSQTGCLKKLNELAVYHNTMLTQELAKQRLLHPLANIVYICRLLWGTDTTDRNFKVERYSCSSVCMLWGSGSTIQFLIEYAVWVKRIASLS
;
A
#
# COMPACT_ATOMS: atom_id res chain seq x y z
N MET A 1 -2.26 -35.65 -47.63
CA MET A 1 -2.79 -34.33 -47.25
C MET A 1 -1.95 -33.31 -48.01
N ASP A 2 -2.58 -32.48 -48.83
CA ASP A 2 -1.91 -31.61 -49.81
C ASP A 2 -0.99 -30.58 -49.11
N SER A 3 0.26 -30.43 -49.56
CA SER A 3 1.29 -29.60 -48.89
C SER A 3 0.81 -28.17 -48.69
N THR A 4 0.04 -27.66 -49.65
CA THR A 4 -0.56 -26.32 -49.65
C THR A 4 -1.56 -26.14 -48.50
N LYS A 5 -2.32 -27.20 -48.17
CA LYS A 5 -3.31 -27.17 -47.08
C LYS A 5 -2.64 -27.16 -45.70
N LEU A 6 -1.48 -27.81 -45.57
CA LEU A 6 -0.71 -27.79 -44.32
C LEU A 6 -0.08 -26.41 -44.08
N SER A 7 0.47 -25.77 -45.11
CA SER A 7 1.03 -24.42 -45.02
C SER A 7 -0.02 -23.36 -44.65
N LEU A 8 -1.23 -23.46 -45.23
CA LEU A 8 -2.36 -22.57 -44.90
C LEU A 8 -2.85 -22.78 -43.45
N ALA A 9 -2.90 -24.02 -42.98
CA ALA A 9 -3.29 -24.32 -41.61
C ALA A 9 -2.28 -23.78 -40.57
N VAL A 10 -0.97 -23.88 -40.86
CA VAL A 10 0.09 -23.33 -40.00
C VAL A 10 0.07 -21.80 -40.00
N ALA A 11 -0.13 -21.16 -41.15
CA ALA A 11 -0.26 -19.70 -41.24
C ALA A 11 -1.50 -19.19 -40.48
N PHE A 12 -2.63 -19.89 -40.58
CA PHE A 12 -3.83 -19.56 -39.83
C PHE A 12 -3.64 -19.76 -38.32
N ALA A 13 -2.99 -20.84 -37.89
CA ALA A 13 -2.67 -21.06 -36.48
C ALA A 13 -1.74 -19.97 -35.92
N LEU A 14 -0.72 -19.56 -36.68
CA LEU A 14 0.16 -18.44 -36.32
C LEU A 14 -0.58 -17.11 -36.26
N PHE A 15 -1.49 -16.84 -37.20
CA PHE A 15 -2.33 -15.64 -37.20
C PHE A 15 -3.27 -15.60 -35.99
N VAL A 16 -3.89 -16.74 -35.64
CA VAL A 16 -4.72 -16.85 -34.43
C VAL A 16 -3.89 -16.65 -33.16
N LEU A 17 -2.69 -17.24 -33.09
CA LEU A 17 -1.76 -17.07 -31.95
C LEU A 17 -1.30 -15.61 -31.79
N LEU A 18 -0.97 -14.93 -32.90
CA LEU A 18 -0.61 -13.51 -32.92
C LEU A 18 -1.79 -12.61 -32.53
N SER A 19 -3.01 -12.93 -33.00
CA SER A 19 -4.24 -12.20 -32.65
C SER A 19 -4.64 -12.38 -31.18
N SER A 20 -4.32 -13.53 -30.58
CA SER A 20 -4.57 -13.78 -29.16
C SER A 20 -3.53 -13.15 -28.22
N ALA A 21 -2.33 -12.84 -28.72
CA ALA A 21 -1.30 -12.12 -27.95
C ALA A 21 -1.67 -10.64 -27.76
N ASP A 22 -2.34 -10.01 -28.73
CA ASP A 22 -2.89 -8.65 -28.59
C ASP A 22 -4.11 -8.59 -27.66
N ALA A 23 -4.86 -9.68 -27.54
CA ALA A 23 -6.04 -9.75 -26.67
C ALA A 23 -5.68 -9.80 -25.17
N THR A 24 -4.52 -10.37 -24.81
CA THR A 24 -4.01 -10.37 -23.43
C THR A 24 -3.30 -9.08 -23.05
N ALA A 25 -2.73 -8.34 -24.01
CA ALA A 25 -2.18 -7.00 -23.77
C ALA A 25 -3.28 -5.94 -23.47
N LYS A 26 -4.53 -6.24 -23.81
CA LYS A 26 -5.66 -5.30 -23.66
C LYS A 26 -6.20 -5.18 -22.23
N SER A 27 -5.77 -6.01 -21.28
CA SER A 27 -6.26 -5.95 -19.88
C SER A 27 -5.46 -5.02 -18.96
N LEU A 28 -4.41 -4.35 -19.46
CA LEU A 28 -3.74 -3.25 -18.76
C LEU A 28 -4.19 -1.87 -19.26
N CYS A 29 -5.20 -1.82 -20.14
CA CYS A 29 -5.72 -0.60 -20.71
C CYS A 29 -6.56 0.17 -19.67
N CYS A 30 -6.37 1.51 -19.65
CA CYS A 30 -7.16 2.56 -18.99
C CYS A 30 -6.67 3.14 -17.64
N ILE A 31 -5.61 2.63 -17.00
CA ILE A 31 -5.02 3.34 -15.84
C ILE A 31 -3.96 4.33 -16.33
N ASP A 32 -4.23 5.63 -16.22
CA ASP A 32 -3.30 6.70 -16.60
C ASP A 32 -2.80 7.53 -15.39
N ARG A 33 -3.36 7.26 -14.21
CA ARG A 33 -3.09 7.96 -12.96
C ARG A 33 -3.05 7.02 -11.76
N VAL A 34 -2.16 7.32 -10.81
CA VAL A 34 -2.13 6.63 -9.50
C VAL A 34 -2.23 7.67 -8.38
N PHE A 35 -3.29 7.57 -7.58
CA PHE A 35 -3.47 8.36 -6.37
C PHE A 35 -3.28 7.49 -5.14
N THR A 36 -2.42 7.93 -4.21
CA THR A 36 -2.07 7.12 -3.04
C THR A 36 -2.28 7.87 -1.75
N PHE A 37 -2.77 7.16 -0.74
CA PHE A 37 -3.01 7.63 0.62
C PHE A 37 -2.35 6.64 1.58
N GLY A 38 -1.97 7.06 2.78
CA GLY A 38 -1.34 6.17 3.74
C GLY A 38 -0.38 6.83 4.71
N ASP A 39 0.45 6.00 5.31
CA ASP A 39 1.49 6.39 6.26
C ASP A 39 2.90 6.39 5.63
N SER A 40 3.93 6.19 6.45
CA SER A 40 5.33 6.15 6.02
C SER A 40 5.64 5.07 4.99
N MET A 41 4.84 3.99 4.94
CA MET A 41 5.01 2.92 3.96
C MET A 41 4.63 3.35 2.53
N THR A 42 3.93 4.47 2.41
CA THR A 42 3.43 5.01 1.15
C THR A 42 3.91 6.44 0.90
N ASP A 43 4.43 7.17 1.91
CA ASP A 43 4.83 8.58 1.79
C ASP A 43 5.99 8.83 0.80
N ALA A 44 5.69 9.53 -0.29
CA ALA A 44 6.66 9.91 -1.34
C ALA A 44 7.49 11.18 -1.03
N GLY A 45 7.39 11.72 0.18
CA GLY A 45 8.17 12.86 0.66
C GLY A 45 7.37 14.01 1.26
N ASN A 46 6.05 13.86 1.47
CA ASN A 46 5.22 14.89 2.08
C ASN A 46 5.69 15.24 3.50
N ALA A 47 6.00 14.25 4.33
CA ALA A 47 6.51 14.52 5.68
C ALA A 47 7.86 15.25 5.66
N CYS A 48 8.70 14.98 4.66
CA CYS A 48 10.03 15.58 4.52
C CYS A 48 9.96 17.06 4.17
N GLN A 49 8.96 17.46 3.37
CA GLN A 49 8.71 18.86 3.03
C GLN A 49 8.33 19.68 4.27
N VAL A 50 7.57 19.09 5.20
CA VAL A 50 7.06 19.79 6.38
C VAL A 50 8.04 19.74 7.56
N GLN A 51 8.62 18.57 7.82
CA GLN A 51 9.39 18.34 9.05
C GLN A 51 10.89 18.61 8.88
N GLY A 52 11.42 18.68 7.65
CA GLY A 52 12.86 18.75 7.42
C GLY A 52 13.60 17.62 8.16
N GLY A 53 13.38 16.37 7.73
CA GLY A 53 13.67 15.19 8.57
C GLY A 53 14.61 14.15 7.95
N ASN A 54 14.77 13.02 8.67
CA ASN A 54 15.69 11.91 8.35
C ASN A 54 15.53 11.32 6.95
N CYS A 55 14.34 11.38 6.35
CA CYS A 55 14.11 11.01 4.94
C CYS A 55 14.89 11.88 3.91
N GLY A 56 15.50 12.97 4.36
CA GLY A 56 16.44 13.82 3.65
C GLY A 56 17.93 13.46 3.84
N VAL A 57 18.25 12.34 4.51
CA VAL A 57 19.63 11.85 4.68
C VAL A 57 19.78 10.40 4.19
N ILE A 58 21.02 9.94 3.97
CA ILE A 58 21.32 8.52 3.68
C ILE A 58 21.00 7.69 4.94
N PRO A 59 20.42 6.48 4.85
CA PRO A 59 20.32 5.60 3.66
C PRO A 59 19.14 5.85 2.73
N TYR A 60 18.26 6.80 3.01
CA TYR A 60 17.05 6.98 2.21
C TYR A 60 17.41 7.36 0.77
N GLY A 61 16.88 6.59 -0.19
CA GLY A 61 17.17 6.74 -1.61
C GLY A 61 18.53 6.27 -2.13
N GLU A 62 19.41 5.65 -1.32
CA GLU A 62 20.73 5.19 -1.77
C GLU A 62 20.71 4.19 -2.94
N THR A 63 19.72 3.28 -3.00
CA THR A 63 19.73 2.12 -3.92
C THR A 63 19.22 2.47 -5.31
N TYR A 64 18.19 3.30 -5.42
CA TYR A 64 17.57 3.66 -6.70
C TYR A 64 17.81 5.11 -7.12
N PHE A 65 17.71 6.05 -6.18
CA PHE A 65 17.83 7.48 -6.47
C PHE A 65 19.27 7.98 -6.32
N HIS A 66 20.12 7.21 -5.65
CA HIS A 66 21.50 7.52 -5.26
C HIS A 66 21.65 8.84 -4.48
N LYS A 67 20.55 9.29 -3.88
CA LYS A 67 20.47 10.47 -3.00
C LYS A 67 19.16 10.43 -2.20
N PRO A 68 19.08 11.18 -1.08
CA PRO A 68 17.81 11.39 -0.39
C PRO A 68 16.73 11.92 -1.32
N ASN A 69 15.56 11.28 -1.27
CA ASN A 69 14.44 11.57 -2.17
C ASN A 69 13.11 11.81 -1.42
N GLY A 70 13.12 11.75 -0.09
CA GLY A 70 11.94 11.94 0.75
C GLY A 70 11.12 10.67 1.05
N ARG A 71 11.35 9.57 0.35
CA ARG A 71 10.72 8.27 0.69
C ARG A 71 11.35 7.69 1.96
N TRP A 72 10.54 7.05 2.80
CA TRP A 72 11.00 6.31 3.99
C TRP A 72 11.53 4.91 3.63
N CYS A 73 12.29 4.85 2.54
CA CYS A 73 12.93 3.66 2.00
C CYS A 73 14.29 4.06 1.41
N ASP A 74 15.23 3.11 1.37
CA ASP A 74 16.52 3.27 0.71
C ASP A 74 16.40 3.36 -0.82
N GLY A 75 15.21 3.12 -1.38
CA GLY A 75 14.91 3.29 -2.79
C GLY A 75 13.45 3.61 -3.01
N ARG A 76 12.82 2.79 -3.85
CA ARG A 76 11.41 2.91 -4.27
C ARG A 76 10.47 2.29 -3.25
N LEU A 77 9.30 2.90 -3.09
CA LEU A 77 8.16 2.35 -2.36
C LEU A 77 7.40 1.34 -3.21
N ILE A 78 6.58 0.52 -2.57
CA ILE A 78 5.73 -0.46 -3.29
C ILE A 78 4.78 0.23 -4.28
N VAL A 79 4.28 1.40 -3.93
CA VAL A 79 3.43 2.18 -4.84
C VAL A 79 4.19 2.71 -6.06
N ASP A 80 5.50 2.92 -5.97
CA ASP A 80 6.34 3.31 -7.10
C ASP A 80 6.46 2.15 -8.10
N PHE A 81 6.69 0.93 -7.59
CA PHE A 81 6.73 -0.27 -8.43
C PHE A 81 5.38 -0.53 -9.12
N ILE A 82 4.27 -0.31 -8.40
CA ILE A 82 2.92 -0.42 -8.98
C ILE A 82 2.76 0.61 -10.11
N ALA A 83 3.09 1.88 -9.89
CA ALA A 83 3.00 2.90 -10.93
C ALA A 83 3.85 2.56 -12.16
N GLN A 84 5.09 2.10 -11.95
CA GLN A 84 5.97 1.70 -13.04
C GLN A 84 5.46 0.47 -13.81
N ALA A 85 4.78 -0.47 -13.16
CA ALA A 85 4.15 -1.60 -13.83
C ALA A 85 3.04 -1.17 -14.81
N TYR A 86 2.40 -0.02 -14.55
CA TYR A 86 1.46 0.62 -15.47
C TYR A 86 2.13 1.60 -16.47
N GLY A 87 3.47 1.67 -16.48
CA GLY A 87 4.21 2.59 -17.36
C GLY A 87 4.12 4.06 -16.94
N LEU A 88 3.72 4.34 -15.70
CA LEU A 88 3.53 5.69 -15.18
C LEU A 88 4.78 6.20 -14.44
N PRO A 89 4.99 7.53 -14.39
CA PRO A 89 6.00 8.11 -13.51
C PRO A 89 5.69 7.82 -12.05
N LEU A 90 6.70 7.97 -11.19
CA LEU A 90 6.53 7.81 -9.75
C LEU A 90 5.56 8.87 -9.22
N PRO A 91 4.54 8.52 -8.41
CA PRO A 91 3.60 9.48 -7.87
C PRO A 91 4.34 10.55 -7.05
N PRO A 92 4.22 11.84 -7.42
CA PRO A 92 4.91 12.91 -6.71
C PRO A 92 4.20 13.23 -5.39
N PRO A 93 4.92 13.74 -4.37
CA PRO A 93 4.30 14.20 -3.12
C PRO A 93 3.35 15.38 -3.38
N SER A 94 2.11 15.28 -2.88
CA SER A 94 1.05 16.28 -3.05
C SER A 94 1.39 17.64 -2.44
N MET A 95 2.31 17.69 -1.48
CA MET A 95 2.73 18.93 -0.83
C MET A 95 3.87 19.66 -1.56
N ALA A 96 4.41 19.10 -2.65
CA ALA A 96 5.55 19.68 -3.38
C ALA A 96 5.16 20.43 -4.67
N GLY A 97 3.87 20.48 -5.02
CA GLY A 97 3.38 21.14 -6.22
C GLY A 97 1.91 21.51 -6.12
N ASN A 98 1.45 22.33 -7.06
CA ASN A 98 0.05 22.79 -7.12
C ASN A 98 -0.47 22.95 -8.56
N THR A 99 0.29 22.53 -9.57
CA THR A 99 -0.08 22.66 -10.97
C THR A 99 -0.68 21.37 -11.51
N ARG A 100 -1.57 21.49 -12.51
CA ARG A 100 -2.17 20.34 -13.19
C ARG A 100 -1.12 19.45 -13.84
N GLU A 101 -0.12 20.05 -14.47
CA GLU A 101 0.95 19.35 -15.19
C GLU A 101 1.77 18.48 -14.25
N TYR A 102 2.01 18.96 -13.03
CA TYR A 102 2.76 18.22 -12.01
C TYR A 102 2.02 16.96 -11.55
N PHE A 103 0.69 16.99 -11.51
CA PHE A 103 -0.16 15.90 -11.03
C PHE A 103 -0.89 15.14 -12.15
N LEU A 104 -0.44 15.29 -13.40
CA LEU A 104 -1.14 14.75 -14.57
C LEU A 104 -1.33 13.23 -14.50
N ASN A 105 -0.34 12.52 -13.96
CA ASN A 105 -0.31 11.06 -13.80
C ASN A 105 -0.58 10.60 -12.35
N GLY A 106 -1.14 11.48 -11.52
CA GLY A 106 -1.49 11.17 -10.14
C GLY A 106 -0.67 11.92 -9.11
N ALA A 107 -0.91 11.59 -7.85
CA ALA A 107 -0.31 12.27 -6.69
C ALA A 107 -0.28 11.34 -5.48
N ASN A 108 0.71 11.54 -4.63
CA ASN A 108 0.86 10.86 -3.37
C ASN A 108 0.47 11.78 -2.22
N PHE A 109 -0.61 11.46 -1.51
CA PHE A 109 -1.11 12.18 -0.34
C PHE A 109 -0.71 11.53 0.99
N ALA A 110 0.00 10.40 0.95
CA ALA A 110 0.43 9.70 2.15
C ALA A 110 1.42 10.56 2.95
N TYR A 111 1.39 10.42 4.27
CA TYR A 111 2.24 11.20 5.15
C TYR A 111 2.76 10.33 6.29
N ALA A 112 4.07 10.36 6.53
CA ALA A 112 4.68 9.51 7.53
C ALA A 112 4.16 9.77 8.95
N GLY A 113 3.79 8.68 9.63
CA GLY A 113 3.21 8.74 10.97
C GLY A 113 1.73 9.13 11.01
N SER A 114 1.05 9.11 9.86
CA SER A 114 -0.39 9.29 9.78
C SER A 114 -1.18 8.12 10.34
N MET A 115 -2.28 8.46 11.02
CA MET A 115 -3.28 7.53 11.52
C MET A 115 -4.46 7.48 10.55
N ALA A 116 -5.24 6.39 10.59
CA ALA A 116 -6.55 6.38 9.94
C ALA A 116 -7.49 7.36 10.65
N LEU A 117 -7.46 7.39 11.98
CA LEU A 117 -8.22 8.32 12.80
C LEU A 117 -7.59 9.72 12.83
N ASN A 118 -8.42 10.76 12.82
CA ASN A 118 -7.99 12.11 13.18
C ASN A 118 -7.66 12.20 14.68
N ILE A 119 -6.87 13.20 15.07
CA ILE A 119 -6.35 13.32 16.45
C ILE A 119 -7.48 13.36 17.50
N SER A 120 -8.57 14.08 17.19
CA SER A 120 -9.71 14.20 18.12
C SER A 120 -10.42 12.85 18.35
N THR A 121 -10.60 12.07 17.28
CA THR A 121 -11.25 10.76 17.33
C THR A 121 -10.33 9.74 17.96
N TYR A 122 -9.04 9.78 17.64
CA TYR A 122 -8.02 8.96 18.27
C TYR A 122 -8.02 9.15 19.80
N LYS A 123 -8.01 10.40 20.29
CA LYS A 123 -8.09 10.69 21.73
C LYS A 123 -9.37 10.15 22.35
N LYS A 124 -10.51 10.34 21.68
CA LYS A 124 -11.81 9.85 22.16
C LYS A 124 -11.86 8.32 22.26
N VAL A 125 -11.28 7.61 21.30
CA VAL A 125 -11.32 6.15 21.21
C VAL A 125 -10.30 5.49 22.13
N THR A 126 -9.10 6.06 22.24
CA THR A 126 -7.96 5.42 22.92
C THR A 126 -7.64 6.01 24.29
N GLY A 127 -8.11 7.23 24.57
CA GLY A 127 -7.69 8.04 25.71
C GLY A 127 -6.25 8.57 25.60
N LEU A 128 -5.56 8.35 24.47
CA LEU A 128 -4.19 8.75 24.26
C LEU A 128 -4.11 10.07 23.48
N ASP A 129 -3.15 10.91 23.85
CA ASP A 129 -2.83 12.13 23.11
C ASP A 129 -1.86 11.84 21.95
N ARG A 130 -2.00 12.62 20.88
CA ARG A 130 -1.07 12.65 19.74
C ARG A 130 -0.60 14.09 19.54
N ALA A 131 0.71 14.29 19.61
CA ALA A 131 1.31 15.60 19.36
C ALA A 131 1.52 15.84 17.86
N GLY A 132 1.57 17.12 17.47
CA GLY A 132 1.85 17.55 16.10
C GLY A 132 0.59 17.84 15.26
N PRO A 133 0.78 18.28 14.01
CA PRO A 133 -0.31 18.55 13.08
C PRO A 133 -1.05 17.26 12.68
N ASP A 134 -2.34 17.40 12.40
CA ASP A 134 -3.17 16.29 11.93
C ASP A 134 -2.95 16.06 10.42
N HIS A 135 -2.39 14.90 10.09
CA HIS A 135 -2.23 14.42 8.72
C HIS A 135 -2.96 13.08 8.51
N SER A 136 -4.02 12.83 9.27
CA SER A 136 -4.81 11.59 9.20
C SER A 136 -5.39 11.33 7.82
N LEU A 137 -5.83 10.10 7.58
CA LEU A 137 -6.43 9.68 6.31
C LEU A 137 -7.53 10.63 5.81
N GLY A 138 -8.35 11.16 6.72
CA GLY A 138 -9.37 12.15 6.39
C GLY A 138 -8.81 13.47 5.83
N ILE A 139 -7.67 13.94 6.37
CA ILE A 139 -6.98 15.13 5.88
C ILE A 139 -6.39 14.87 4.50
N GLN A 140 -5.77 13.72 4.29
CA GLN A 140 -5.22 13.32 2.98
C GLN A 140 -6.30 13.26 1.91
N LEU A 141 -7.46 12.69 2.25
CA LEU A 141 -8.62 12.64 1.38
C LEU A 141 -9.18 14.04 1.07
N GLN A 142 -9.19 14.95 2.05
CA GLN A 142 -9.58 16.33 1.82
C GLN A 142 -8.61 17.02 0.84
N SER A 143 -7.30 16.84 1.01
CA SER A 143 -6.30 17.37 0.06
C SER A 143 -6.51 16.84 -1.36
N PHE A 144 -6.92 15.57 -1.52
CA PHE A 144 -7.28 15.04 -2.83
C PHE A 144 -8.53 15.73 -3.40
N LYS A 145 -9.58 15.92 -2.59
CA LYS A 145 -10.80 16.64 -3.00
C LYS A 145 -10.49 18.07 -3.44
N ASP A 146 -9.52 18.73 -2.80
CA ASP A 146 -9.08 20.08 -3.16
C ASP A 146 -8.26 20.10 -4.47
N LEU A 147 -7.48 19.04 -4.73
CA LEU A 147 -6.70 18.90 -5.97
C LEU A 147 -7.55 18.51 -7.17
N LEU A 148 -8.63 17.73 -6.96
CA LEU A 148 -9.46 17.15 -8.01
C LEU A 148 -9.96 18.17 -9.06
N PRO A 149 -10.44 19.37 -8.68
CA PRO A 149 -10.82 20.41 -9.65
C PRO A 149 -9.66 20.90 -10.52
N VAL A 150 -8.43 20.95 -9.98
CA VAL A 150 -7.23 21.42 -10.70
C VAL A 150 -6.83 20.41 -11.78
N ILE A 151 -6.76 19.13 -11.42
CA ILE A 151 -6.37 18.06 -12.36
C ILE A 151 -7.46 17.75 -13.39
N SER A 152 -8.71 18.07 -13.07
CA SER A 152 -9.84 17.87 -13.99
C SER A 152 -10.00 19.00 -14.99
N GLN A 153 -9.20 20.07 -14.96
CA GLN A 153 -9.30 21.12 -15.98
C GLN A 153 -9.01 20.53 -17.38
N GLY A 154 -9.94 20.71 -18.32
CA GLY A 154 -9.85 20.14 -19.66
C GLY A 154 -10.17 18.64 -19.77
N SER A 155 -10.74 18.03 -18.72
CA SER A 155 -11.26 16.65 -18.74
C SER A 155 -12.51 16.54 -17.86
N SER A 156 -13.29 15.47 -17.97
CA SER A 156 -14.39 15.27 -17.00
C SER A 156 -13.83 14.68 -15.70
N VAL A 157 -14.36 15.10 -14.55
CA VAL A 157 -14.03 14.48 -13.25
C VAL A 157 -14.26 12.96 -13.31
N SER A 158 -15.35 12.53 -13.95
CA SER A 158 -15.64 11.12 -14.17
C SER A 158 -14.52 10.38 -14.92
N ALA A 159 -13.94 10.98 -15.96
CA ALA A 159 -12.82 10.37 -16.69
C ALA A 159 -11.57 10.27 -15.82
N VAL A 160 -11.23 11.35 -15.08
CA VAL A 160 -10.10 11.32 -14.13
C VAL A 160 -10.28 10.19 -13.13
N MET A 161 -11.45 10.07 -12.51
CA MET A 161 -11.72 9.08 -11.48
C MET A 161 -11.80 7.65 -12.01
N THR A 162 -12.38 7.43 -13.20
CA THR A 162 -12.54 6.09 -13.78
C THR A 162 -11.23 5.52 -14.31
N ASN A 163 -10.32 6.37 -14.79
CA ASN A 163 -9.02 5.98 -15.34
C ASN A 163 -7.89 6.03 -14.29
N SER A 164 -8.23 6.21 -13.01
CA SER A 164 -7.27 6.27 -11.91
C SER A 164 -7.27 4.99 -11.08
N LEU A 165 -6.09 4.62 -10.62
CA LEU A 165 -5.90 3.65 -9.55
C LEU A 165 -5.77 4.38 -8.22
N PHE A 166 -6.62 4.03 -7.24
CA PHE A 166 -6.56 4.56 -5.89
C PHE A 166 -5.95 3.52 -4.95
N ILE A 167 -4.89 3.87 -4.23
CA ILE A 167 -4.26 3.01 -3.22
C ILE A 167 -4.48 3.64 -1.85
N VAL A 168 -5.33 3.03 -1.02
CA VAL A 168 -5.71 3.53 0.30
C VAL A 168 -4.95 2.76 1.37
N GLY A 169 -3.67 3.10 1.53
CA GLY A 169 -2.80 2.55 2.56
C GLY A 169 -1.39 2.22 2.07
N GLU A 170 -0.54 1.67 2.92
CA GLU A 170 -0.87 1.17 4.27
C GLU A 170 -1.27 2.29 5.24
N ILE A 171 -2.28 2.03 6.07
CA ILE A 171 -2.81 2.98 7.06
C ILE A 171 -3.57 2.21 8.15
N GLY A 172 -3.56 2.72 9.38
CA GLY A 172 -4.24 2.08 10.52
C GLY A 172 -3.30 1.34 11.46
N GLY A 173 -2.09 0.97 11.03
CA GLY A 173 -1.05 0.41 11.91
C GLY A 173 -0.55 1.42 12.94
N VAL A 174 -0.40 2.68 12.54
CA VAL A 174 0.05 3.78 13.41
C VAL A 174 -0.92 4.06 14.56
N ASP A 175 -2.22 3.84 14.36
CA ASP A 175 -3.26 4.01 15.38
C ASP A 175 -3.05 3.11 16.61
N TYR A 176 -2.24 2.05 16.49
CA TYR A 176 -1.93 1.16 17.63
C TYR A 176 -0.61 1.50 18.32
N ILE A 177 0.27 2.28 17.70
CA ILE A 177 1.63 2.54 18.22
C ILE A 177 1.59 3.11 19.62
N GLY A 178 0.72 4.09 19.89
CA GLY A 178 0.60 4.70 21.22
C GLY A 178 0.24 3.71 22.31
N GLY A 179 -0.62 2.73 22.00
CA GLY A 179 -0.97 1.64 22.90
C GLY A 179 0.16 0.65 23.10
N LEU A 180 0.84 0.28 22.03
CA LEU A 180 1.97 -0.64 22.06
C LEU A 180 3.13 -0.10 22.92
N VAL A 181 3.52 1.17 22.72
CA VAL A 181 4.61 1.80 23.50
C VAL A 181 4.22 2.07 24.96
N SER A 182 2.91 2.20 25.23
CA SER A 182 2.38 2.34 26.59
C SER A 182 2.08 0.99 27.25
N ASN A 183 2.46 -0.13 26.61
CA ASN A 183 2.20 -1.50 27.05
C ASN A 183 0.73 -1.75 27.43
N LYS A 184 -0.21 -1.18 26.67
CA LYS A 184 -1.64 -1.43 26.86
C LYS A 184 -1.99 -2.88 26.50
N PRO A 185 -2.98 -3.49 27.16
CA PRO A 185 -3.44 -4.83 26.82
C PRO A 185 -3.88 -4.93 25.36
N THR A 186 -3.56 -6.05 24.70
CA THR A 186 -3.98 -6.29 23.30
C THR A 186 -5.49 -6.17 23.12
N GLU A 187 -6.29 -6.66 24.08
CA GLU A 187 -7.75 -6.56 24.04
C GLU A 187 -8.25 -5.11 24.09
N GLU A 188 -7.56 -4.23 24.81
CA GLU A 188 -7.87 -2.80 24.80
C GLU A 188 -7.60 -2.22 23.40
N MET A 189 -6.47 -2.54 22.78
CA MET A 189 -6.15 -2.06 21.42
C MET A 189 -7.09 -2.64 20.35
N LYS A 190 -7.52 -3.89 20.48
CA LYS A 190 -8.54 -4.50 19.61
C LYS A 190 -9.89 -3.77 19.71
N SER A 191 -10.21 -3.17 20.86
CA SER A 191 -11.44 -2.37 21.00
C SER A 191 -11.42 -1.08 20.16
N TRP A 192 -10.25 -0.61 19.75
CA TRP A 192 -10.10 0.58 18.89
C TRP A 192 -10.28 0.25 17.41
N THR A 193 -9.96 -0.98 17.00
CA THR A 193 -9.97 -1.45 15.61
C THR A 193 -11.27 -1.16 14.85
N PRO A 194 -12.48 -1.31 15.42
CA PRO A 194 -13.70 -0.94 14.72
C PRO A 194 -13.70 0.51 14.23
N SER A 195 -13.24 1.46 15.05
CA SER A 195 -13.14 2.87 14.66
C SER A 195 -12.08 3.10 13.58
N VAL A 196 -10.92 2.46 13.71
CA VAL A 196 -9.82 2.55 12.73
C VAL A 196 -10.28 2.03 11.37
N VAL A 197 -10.86 0.83 11.33
CA VAL A 197 -11.35 0.21 10.09
C VAL A 197 -12.53 0.98 9.50
N ALA A 198 -13.43 1.52 10.33
CA ALA A 198 -14.52 2.37 9.86
C ALA A 198 -14.01 3.65 9.16
N ALA A 199 -12.93 4.26 9.65
CA ALA A 199 -12.32 5.41 8.98
C ALA A 199 -11.75 5.04 7.60
N ILE A 200 -11.10 3.88 7.48
CA ILE A 200 -10.60 3.35 6.20
C ILE A 200 -11.77 3.06 5.25
N GLY A 201 -12.80 2.37 5.73
CA GLY A 201 -14.02 2.09 4.96
C GLY A 201 -14.73 3.35 4.48
N SER A 202 -14.78 4.38 5.32
CA SER A 202 -15.34 5.69 4.96
C SER A 202 -14.53 6.37 3.86
N ALA A 203 -13.20 6.32 3.91
CA ALA A 203 -12.35 6.89 2.86
C ALA A 203 -12.54 6.16 1.51
N VAL A 204 -12.64 4.83 1.54
CA VAL A 204 -12.95 4.01 0.35
C VAL A 204 -14.31 4.41 -0.24
N ASN A 205 -15.35 4.49 0.61
CA ASN A 205 -16.69 4.89 0.20
C ASN A 205 -16.71 6.31 -0.41
N ASP A 206 -16.01 7.26 0.21
CA ASP A 206 -15.91 8.63 -0.31
C ASP A 206 -15.26 8.69 -1.68
N LEU A 207 -14.16 7.95 -1.89
CA LEU A 207 -13.50 7.88 -3.20
C LEU A 207 -14.44 7.28 -4.26
N ILE A 208 -15.19 6.23 -3.92
CA ILE A 208 -16.19 5.65 -4.83
C ILE A 208 -17.31 6.64 -5.15
N ASN A 209 -17.81 7.39 -4.16
CA ASN A 209 -18.82 8.43 -4.36
C ASN A 209 -18.32 9.58 -5.25
N LEU A 210 -17.00 9.83 -5.26
CA LEU A 210 -16.37 10.76 -6.20
C LEU A 210 -16.22 10.18 -7.61
N GLY A 211 -16.40 8.87 -7.79
CA GLY A 211 -16.34 8.18 -9.07
C GLY A 211 -15.18 7.18 -9.22
N ALA A 212 -14.44 6.87 -8.15
CA ALA A 212 -13.37 5.88 -8.21
C ALA A 212 -13.94 4.49 -8.53
N THR A 213 -13.37 3.84 -9.55
CA THR A 213 -13.80 2.49 -9.98
C THR A 213 -12.80 1.41 -9.61
N THR A 214 -11.53 1.76 -9.36
CA THR A 214 -10.48 0.78 -9.03
C THR A 214 -9.71 1.22 -7.79
N LEU A 215 -9.83 0.45 -6.71
CA LEU A 215 -9.22 0.74 -5.42
C LEU A 215 -8.44 -0.46 -4.91
N ILE A 216 -7.24 -0.21 -4.38
CA ILE A 216 -6.41 -1.16 -3.65
C ILE A 216 -6.35 -0.72 -2.19
N VAL A 217 -6.65 -1.64 -1.28
CA VAL A 217 -6.60 -1.40 0.16
C VAL A 217 -5.71 -2.47 0.80
N PRO A 218 -4.42 -2.18 1.05
CA PRO A 218 -3.55 -3.10 1.74
C PRO A 218 -3.93 -3.21 3.22
N GLY A 219 -3.81 -4.42 3.78
CA GLY A 219 -3.82 -4.60 5.23
C GLY A 219 -2.45 -4.32 5.86
N ASN A 220 -2.41 -4.32 7.19
CA ASN A 220 -1.17 -4.22 7.94
C ASN A 220 -0.28 -5.44 7.68
N PHE A 221 1.03 -5.23 7.60
CA PHE A 221 2.00 -6.33 7.58
C PHE A 221 2.15 -6.96 8.98
N ALA A 222 2.98 -7.99 9.08
CA ALA A 222 3.37 -8.57 10.36
C ALA A 222 4.22 -7.56 11.17
N ILE A 223 3.57 -6.59 11.82
CA ILE A 223 4.24 -5.48 12.52
C ILE A 223 5.18 -5.97 13.64
N GLY A 224 4.92 -7.14 14.23
CA GLY A 224 5.78 -7.76 15.24
C GLY A 224 7.12 -8.25 14.69
N CYS A 225 7.27 -8.30 13.37
CA CYS A 225 8.52 -8.59 12.66
C CYS A 225 9.32 -7.34 12.29
N ALA A 226 8.75 -6.14 12.47
CA ALA A 226 9.45 -4.91 12.09
C ALA A 226 10.65 -4.69 13.02
N PRO A 227 11.86 -4.43 12.51
CA PRO A 227 13.04 -4.18 13.34
C PRO A 227 12.81 -3.10 14.41
N TRP A 228 12.11 -2.02 14.06
CA TRP A 228 11.80 -0.95 15.01
C TRP A 228 10.97 -1.42 16.20
N PHE A 229 9.95 -2.27 15.98
CA PHE A 229 9.14 -2.83 17.07
C PHE A 229 9.91 -3.90 17.87
N LEU A 230 10.74 -4.71 17.21
CA LEU A 230 11.59 -5.70 17.88
C LEU A 230 12.61 -5.04 18.83
N THR A 231 13.15 -3.88 18.44
CA THR A 231 14.05 -3.10 19.29
C THR A 231 13.30 -2.37 20.41
N LEU A 232 12.21 -1.67 20.08
CA LEU A 232 11.50 -0.82 21.03
C LEU A 232 10.72 -1.61 22.09
N LEU A 233 10.15 -2.75 21.69
CA LEU A 233 9.27 -3.58 22.54
C LEU A 233 9.91 -4.92 22.88
N LYS A 234 11.25 -4.95 22.96
CA LYS A 234 12.02 -6.13 23.30
C LYS A 234 11.53 -6.75 24.61
N SER A 235 11.09 -8.00 24.55
CA SER A 235 10.79 -8.82 25.72
C SER A 235 11.99 -9.69 26.12
N ASN A 236 12.14 -9.91 27.43
CA ASN A 236 13.08 -10.88 28.00
C ASN A 236 12.49 -12.29 28.08
N ASN A 237 11.19 -12.46 27.81
CA ASN A 237 10.54 -13.76 27.78
C ASN A 237 10.56 -14.32 26.35
N SER A 238 11.28 -15.43 26.15
CA SER A 238 11.32 -16.11 24.85
C SER A 238 9.94 -16.55 24.37
N GLY A 239 9.00 -16.80 25.29
CA GLY A 239 7.63 -17.17 24.99
C GLY A 239 6.79 -16.05 24.36
N ASP A 240 7.24 -14.79 24.35
CA ASP A 240 6.55 -13.69 23.67
C ASP A 240 6.84 -13.65 22.16
N TYR A 241 7.90 -14.35 21.73
CA TYR A 241 8.31 -14.43 20.34
C TYR A 241 7.76 -15.70 19.68
N ASP A 242 7.54 -15.61 18.38
CA ASP A 242 7.30 -16.77 17.54
C ASP A 242 8.62 -17.51 17.31
N SER A 243 8.64 -18.82 17.52
CA SER A 243 9.88 -19.61 17.51
C SER A 243 10.47 -19.81 16.11
N GLN A 244 9.68 -19.63 15.04
CA GLN A 244 10.14 -19.80 13.66
C GLN A 244 10.65 -18.49 13.08
N THR A 245 9.92 -17.40 13.35
CA THR A 245 10.15 -16.10 12.72
C THR A 245 10.91 -15.11 13.63
N GLY A 246 10.92 -15.34 14.94
CA GLY A 246 11.49 -14.41 15.92
C GLY A 246 10.65 -13.13 16.11
N CYS A 247 9.43 -13.09 15.57
CA CYS A 247 8.55 -11.92 15.66
C CYS A 247 7.78 -11.87 16.97
N LEU A 248 7.41 -10.68 17.43
CA LEU A 248 6.54 -10.50 18.60
C LEU A 248 5.10 -10.95 18.29
N LYS A 249 4.64 -12.02 18.95
CA LYS A 249 3.33 -12.65 18.65
C LYS A 249 2.15 -11.70 18.86
N LYS A 250 2.12 -10.99 20.00
CA LYS A 250 1.02 -10.08 20.36
C LYS A 250 0.79 -8.98 19.32
N LEU A 251 1.88 -8.50 18.71
CA LEU A 251 1.83 -7.48 17.67
C LEU A 251 1.26 -8.04 16.37
N ASN A 252 1.70 -9.24 15.98
CA ASN A 252 1.18 -9.93 14.80
C ASN A 252 -0.29 -10.33 14.99
N GLU A 253 -0.71 -10.73 16.19
CA GLU A 253 -2.12 -10.99 16.52
C GLU A 253 -2.99 -9.74 16.34
N LEU A 254 -2.49 -8.57 16.73
CA LEU A 254 -3.20 -7.30 16.50
C LEU A 254 -3.31 -6.97 15.01
N ALA A 255 -2.25 -7.18 14.23
CA ALA A 255 -2.28 -7.00 12.78
C ALA A 255 -3.26 -7.98 12.09
N VAL A 256 -3.28 -9.25 12.51
CA VAL A 256 -4.24 -10.26 12.04
C VAL A 256 -5.68 -9.83 12.36
N TYR A 257 -5.94 -9.36 13.58
CA TYR A 257 -7.26 -8.90 13.99
C TYR A 257 -7.71 -7.67 13.18
N HIS A 258 -6.83 -6.68 13.01
CA HIS A 258 -7.08 -5.52 12.15
C HIS A 258 -7.43 -5.96 10.72
N ASN A 259 -6.64 -6.83 10.13
CA ASN A 259 -6.85 -7.30 8.76
C ASN A 259 -8.14 -8.09 8.60
N THR A 260 -8.51 -8.88 9.61
CA THR A 260 -9.79 -9.61 9.64
C THR A 260 -10.96 -8.61 9.61
N MET A 261 -10.94 -7.59 10.47
CA MET A 261 -11.95 -6.55 10.49
C MET A 261 -11.99 -5.74 9.17
N LEU A 262 -10.82 -5.40 8.62
CA LEU A 262 -10.71 -4.66 7.37
C LEU A 262 -11.29 -5.45 6.19
N THR A 263 -10.99 -6.75 6.08
CA THR A 263 -11.56 -7.58 5.00
C THR A 263 -13.08 -7.68 5.07
N GLN A 264 -13.65 -7.72 6.29
CA GLN A 264 -15.10 -7.70 6.50
C GLN A 264 -15.72 -6.35 6.05
N GLU A 265 -15.10 -5.24 6.44
CA GLU A 265 -15.56 -3.91 6.01
C GLU A 265 -15.46 -3.76 4.48
N LEU A 266 -14.37 -4.20 3.85
CA LEU A 266 -14.23 -4.16 2.39
C LEU A 266 -15.23 -5.09 1.69
N ALA A 267 -15.59 -6.22 2.29
CA ALA A 267 -16.65 -7.09 1.76
C ALA A 267 -18.02 -6.36 1.78
N LYS A 268 -18.33 -5.63 2.85
CA LYS A 268 -19.51 -4.76 2.92
C LYS A 268 -19.46 -3.66 1.86
N GLN A 269 -18.31 -2.99 1.68
CA GLN A 269 -18.16 -1.95 0.65
C GLN A 269 -18.39 -2.51 -0.76
N ARG A 270 -17.90 -3.72 -1.07
CA ARG A 270 -18.16 -4.38 -2.37
C ARG A 270 -19.64 -4.68 -2.61
N LEU A 271 -20.41 -4.98 -1.56
CA LEU A 271 -21.85 -5.18 -1.66
C LEU A 271 -22.59 -3.85 -1.91
N LEU A 272 -22.14 -2.76 -1.28
CA LEU A 272 -22.72 -1.43 -1.47
C LEU A 272 -22.37 -0.84 -2.83
N HIS A 273 -21.20 -1.19 -3.36
CA HIS A 273 -20.62 -0.61 -4.58
C HIS A 273 -20.25 -1.68 -5.61
N PRO A 274 -21.23 -2.38 -6.21
CA PRO A 274 -20.97 -3.53 -7.09
C PRO A 274 -20.22 -3.18 -8.39
N LEU A 275 -20.19 -1.90 -8.76
CA LEU A 275 -19.45 -1.39 -9.93
C LEU A 275 -18.00 -1.01 -9.61
N ALA A 276 -17.62 -0.92 -8.33
CA ALA A 276 -16.26 -0.61 -7.91
C ALA A 276 -15.45 -1.91 -7.72
N ASN A 277 -14.29 -1.97 -8.36
CA ASN A 277 -13.30 -3.01 -8.13
C ASN A 277 -12.44 -2.67 -6.90
N ILE A 278 -12.85 -3.17 -5.74
CA ILE A 278 -12.14 -3.01 -4.47
C ILE A 278 -11.26 -4.25 -4.24
N VAL A 279 -9.94 -4.08 -4.26
CA VAL A 279 -8.95 -5.14 -4.11
C VAL A 279 -8.29 -5.04 -2.74
N TYR A 280 -8.26 -6.15 -2.00
CA TYR A 280 -7.51 -6.26 -0.75
C TYR A 280 -6.14 -6.86 -1.02
N ILE A 281 -5.10 -6.37 -0.34
CA ILE A 281 -3.76 -6.99 -0.40
C ILE A 281 -3.37 -7.47 1.01
N CYS A 282 -3.20 -8.78 1.15
CA CYS A 282 -2.71 -9.40 2.39
C CYS A 282 -1.19 -9.19 2.50
N ARG A 283 -0.75 -8.47 3.54
CA ARG A 283 0.67 -8.20 3.82
C ARG A 283 1.26 -9.04 4.97
N LEU A 284 0.48 -9.90 5.61
CA LEU A 284 0.94 -10.68 6.78
C LEU A 284 2.06 -11.67 6.46
N LEU A 285 2.17 -12.08 5.20
CA LEU A 285 3.24 -12.96 4.72
C LEU A 285 4.53 -12.21 4.36
N TRP A 286 4.51 -10.87 4.41
CA TRP A 286 5.66 -10.08 4.02
C TRP A 286 6.62 -9.98 5.20
N GLY A 287 7.79 -10.60 5.06
CA GLY A 287 8.85 -10.63 6.07
C GLY A 287 8.77 -11.81 7.06
N THR A 288 7.75 -12.67 6.97
CA THR A 288 7.65 -13.90 7.79
C THR A 288 8.26 -15.12 7.11
N ASP A 289 8.39 -15.10 5.78
CA ASP A 289 9.14 -16.09 5.01
C ASP A 289 10.34 -15.39 4.33
N THR A 290 11.56 -15.85 4.62
CA THR A 290 12.79 -15.35 3.98
C THR A 290 13.12 -16.09 2.69
N THR A 291 12.33 -17.11 2.35
CA THR A 291 12.56 -18.03 1.23
C THR A 291 11.54 -17.88 0.10
N ASP A 292 10.32 -17.43 0.37
CA ASP A 292 9.30 -17.21 -0.67
C ASP A 292 9.10 -15.72 -1.00
N ARG A 293 9.08 -15.47 -2.30
CA ARG A 293 9.61 -14.26 -2.93
C ARG A 293 8.56 -13.59 -3.83
N ASN A 294 7.29 -13.91 -3.63
CA ASN A 294 6.21 -13.58 -4.57
C ASN A 294 5.02 -12.91 -3.87
N PHE A 295 4.53 -11.83 -4.46
CA PHE A 295 3.28 -11.18 -4.06
C PHE A 295 2.06 -12.00 -4.49
N LYS A 296 0.98 -11.94 -3.70
CA LYS A 296 -0.35 -12.40 -4.12
C LYS A 296 -1.41 -11.33 -3.93
N VAL A 297 -2.30 -11.25 -4.91
CA VAL A 297 -3.52 -10.42 -4.89
C VAL A 297 -4.70 -11.34 -4.64
N GLU A 298 -5.43 -11.14 -3.56
CA GLU A 298 -6.57 -11.99 -3.19
C GLU A 298 -7.87 -11.20 -3.19
N ARG A 299 -8.95 -11.83 -3.69
CA ARG A 299 -10.30 -11.26 -3.60
C ARG A 299 -11.00 -11.58 -2.27
N TYR A 300 -10.62 -12.65 -1.55
CA TYR A 300 -11.25 -13.07 -0.28
C TYR A 300 -10.28 -13.86 0.63
N SER A 301 -10.02 -13.34 1.85
CA SER A 301 -9.38 -14.02 3.02
C SER A 301 -7.94 -14.55 2.89
N CYS A 302 -7.06 -14.24 3.87
CA CYS A 302 -5.65 -14.68 3.98
C CYS A 302 -5.44 -16.21 4.24
N SER A 303 -6.42 -17.08 3.99
CA SER A 303 -6.40 -18.49 4.43
C SER A 303 -6.07 -19.52 3.33
N SER A 304 -5.49 -19.15 2.18
CA SER A 304 -5.14 -20.13 1.13
C SER A 304 -3.91 -19.74 0.30
N VAL A 305 -2.75 -20.32 0.64
CA VAL A 305 -1.45 -20.01 0.03
C VAL A 305 -0.95 -21.17 -0.85
N CYS A 306 -1.01 -21.04 -2.19
CA CYS A 306 0.05 -21.39 -3.17
C CYS A 306 -0.23 -20.83 -4.58
N MET A 307 0.82 -20.46 -5.34
CA MET A 307 0.96 -20.38 -6.83
C MET A 307 2.03 -19.33 -7.17
N LEU A 308 3.24 -19.68 -7.65
CA LEU A 308 3.64 -20.27 -8.95
C LEU A 308 3.17 -19.47 -10.17
N TRP A 309 4.12 -18.75 -10.78
CA TRP A 309 4.42 -18.63 -12.22
C TRP A 309 5.75 -17.85 -12.31
N GLY A 310 6.76 -18.18 -13.11
CA GLY A 310 6.73 -18.80 -14.42
C GLY A 310 7.47 -17.87 -15.39
N SER A 311 8.81 -17.88 -15.33
CA SER A 311 9.81 -17.30 -16.25
C SER A 311 9.85 -15.78 -16.49
N GLY A 312 11.00 -15.17 -16.14
CA GLY A 312 11.54 -13.99 -16.79
C GLY A 312 11.59 -12.71 -15.95
N SER A 313 12.78 -12.32 -15.49
CA SER A 313 13.16 -10.98 -15.00
C SER A 313 12.61 -10.46 -13.65
N THR A 314 12.72 -11.26 -12.57
CA THR A 314 12.33 -10.81 -11.21
C THR A 314 13.35 -11.20 -10.12
N ILE A 315 14.65 -11.29 -10.44
CA ILE A 315 15.69 -11.64 -9.45
C ILE A 315 16.12 -10.43 -8.59
N GLN A 316 15.93 -9.20 -9.08
CA GLN A 316 16.33 -7.97 -8.40
C GLN A 316 15.44 -7.60 -7.19
N PHE A 317 14.14 -7.91 -7.27
CA PHE A 317 13.12 -7.65 -6.23
C PHE A 317 13.48 -8.22 -4.85
N LEU A 318 14.36 -9.23 -4.82
CA LEU A 318 14.52 -10.13 -3.67
C LEU A 318 15.89 -10.06 -3.02
N ILE A 319 16.83 -9.44 -3.73
CA ILE A 319 18.15 -9.13 -3.21
C ILE A 319 18.06 -7.83 -2.40
N GLU A 320 17.30 -6.84 -2.86
CA GLU A 320 17.24 -5.52 -2.21
C GLU A 320 16.49 -5.55 -0.86
N TYR A 321 15.34 -6.25 -0.76
CA TYR A 321 14.59 -6.35 0.51
C TYR A 321 15.24 -7.28 1.56
N ALA A 322 15.93 -8.34 1.14
CA ALA A 322 16.63 -9.25 2.07
C ALA A 322 17.96 -8.66 2.58
N VAL A 323 18.62 -7.81 1.79
CA VAL A 323 19.77 -7.00 2.25
C VAL A 323 19.31 -5.96 3.27
N TRP A 324 18.12 -5.37 3.11
CA TRP A 324 17.55 -4.36 4.01
C TRP A 324 17.36 -4.85 5.46
N VAL A 325 16.81 -6.05 5.67
CA VAL A 325 16.62 -6.61 7.04
C VAL A 325 17.96 -6.93 7.71
N LYS A 326 18.98 -7.37 6.97
CA LYS A 326 20.31 -7.68 7.53
C LYS A 326 21.17 -6.44 7.80
N ARG A 327 21.02 -5.37 7.01
CA ARG A 327 21.89 -4.18 7.12
C ARG A 327 21.47 -3.23 8.23
N ILE A 328 20.16 -3.09 8.49
CA ILE A 328 19.65 -2.31 9.63
C ILE A 328 20.05 -2.96 10.96
N ALA A 329 20.07 -4.29 11.06
CA ALA A 329 20.54 -5.02 12.24
C ALA A 329 22.05 -4.88 12.52
N SER A 330 22.83 -4.34 11.57
CA SER A 330 24.27 -4.10 11.72
C SER A 330 24.64 -2.66 12.06
N LEU A 331 23.64 -1.76 12.10
CA LEU A 331 23.81 -0.32 12.37
C LEU A 331 23.19 0.10 13.71
N SER A 332 22.82 -0.86 14.56
CA SER A 332 22.37 -0.68 15.95
C SER A 332 23.36 -1.30 16.94
#